data_AF-A0A971RCF2-F1
#
_entry.id   AF-A0A971RCF2-F1
#
_cell.length_a   1.000
_cell.length_b   1.000
_cell.length_c   1.000
_cell.angle_alpha   90.00
_cell.angle_beta   90.00
_cell.angle_gamma   90.00
#
_symmetry.space_group_name_H-M   'P 1'
#
loop_
_entity.id
_entity.type
_entity.pdbx_description
1 polymer ?
#
loop_
_entity_poly.entity_id
_entity_poly.type
_entity_poly.pdbx_seq_one_letter_code
_entity_poly.pdbx_strand_id
1 'polypeptide(L)'
;MTGGGVTTVAQLAGLALSALLTLAVLSYLWGDNPVYRASQYLMAGLTAGYAAALAWNHVLAPRLRALITEPAEFWPYGLMLLLCGLLLARGWPPLQRLSGLPLALMLGVGAALAVGGAIRGTLLPQMGAMIVSLSPARHAPGITGLAQALDAGFMLLVTLTVLWVYRYRAPSEGGSPLPRALVRGIDRTGRLLMLVVVAASLAGAALSYFAALRGRVDFMLDWLGSLMGWGG
;
A
#
# COMPACT_ATOMS: atom_id res chain seq x y z
N MET A 1 -25.85 13.24 -33.70
CA MET A 1 -25.38 12.19 -34.63
C MET A 1 -24.75 11.09 -33.77
N THR A 2 -25.60 10.32 -33.06
CA THR A 2 -25.96 8.92 -33.39
C THR A 2 -24.80 7.94 -33.21
N GLY A 3 -24.37 7.77 -31.96
CA GLY A 3 -23.65 6.58 -31.51
C GLY A 3 -24.51 5.88 -30.47
N GLY A 4 -25.69 5.37 -30.87
CA GLY A 4 -26.48 4.48 -30.05
C GLY A 4 -25.67 3.21 -29.85
N GLY A 5 -24.90 3.16 -28.76
CA GLY A 5 -24.09 2.00 -28.42
C GLY A 5 -25.02 0.83 -28.19
N VAL A 6 -24.97 -0.15 -29.08
CA VAL A 6 -25.57 -1.46 -28.82
C VAL A 6 -24.89 -1.97 -27.56
N THR A 7 -25.56 -1.86 -26.41
CA THR A 7 -25.13 -2.49 -25.18
C THR A 7 -25.14 -3.98 -25.45
N THR A 8 -23.96 -4.53 -25.69
CA THR A 8 -23.83 -5.97 -25.96
C THR A 8 -24.37 -6.74 -24.75
N VAL A 9 -24.99 -7.90 -24.97
CA VAL A 9 -25.50 -8.74 -23.88
C VAL A 9 -24.42 -9.00 -22.83
N ALA A 10 -23.16 -9.10 -23.26
CA ALA A 10 -21.99 -9.20 -22.38
C ALA A 10 -21.78 -7.98 -21.47
N GLN A 11 -21.97 -6.75 -21.98
CA GLN A 11 -21.88 -5.53 -21.16
C GLN A 11 -23.00 -5.45 -20.13
N LEU A 12 -24.24 -5.77 -20.52
CA LEU A 12 -25.38 -5.81 -19.59
C LEU A 12 -25.18 -6.87 -18.51
N ALA A 13 -24.69 -8.05 -18.88
CA ALA A 13 -24.35 -9.11 -17.92
C ALA A 13 -23.22 -8.68 -16.97
N GLY A 14 -22.18 -8.01 -17.48
CA GLY A 14 -21.09 -7.47 -16.66
C GLY A 14 -21.55 -6.37 -15.71
N LEU A 15 -22.41 -5.45 -16.16
CA LEU A 15 -23.04 -4.43 -15.33
C LEU A 15 -23.92 -5.06 -14.23
N ALA A 16 -24.76 -6.02 -14.59
CA ALA A 16 -25.60 -6.73 -13.61
C ALA A 16 -24.77 -7.51 -12.58
N LEU A 17 -23.70 -8.19 -13.03
CA LEU A 17 -22.81 -8.94 -12.14
C LEU A 17 -22.04 -8.01 -11.18
N SER A 18 -21.46 -6.93 -11.70
CA SER A 18 -20.78 -5.92 -10.88
C SER A 18 -21.75 -5.25 -9.92
N ALA A 19 -23.00 -5.04 -10.33
CA ALA A 19 -24.03 -4.51 -9.45
C ALA A 19 -24.35 -5.45 -8.29
N LEU A 20 -24.60 -6.73 -8.59
CA LEU A 20 -24.89 -7.77 -7.62
C LEU A 20 -23.72 -7.99 -6.63
N LEU A 21 -22.48 -8.00 -7.12
CA LEU A 21 -21.28 -8.09 -6.27
C LEU A 21 -21.14 -6.88 -5.36
N THR A 22 -21.44 -5.68 -5.85
CA THR A 22 -21.39 -4.46 -5.03
C THR A 22 -22.45 -4.49 -3.94
N LEU A 23 -23.68 -4.93 -4.24
CA LEU A 23 -24.73 -5.16 -3.24
C LEU A 23 -24.31 -6.21 -2.22
N ALA A 24 -23.65 -7.30 -2.65
CA ALA A 24 -23.17 -8.34 -1.75
C ALA A 24 -22.14 -7.81 -0.74
N VAL A 25 -21.26 -6.90 -1.16
CA VAL A 25 -20.31 -6.23 -0.26
C VAL A 25 -20.99 -5.19 0.64
N LEU A 26 -21.92 -4.39 0.10
CA LEU A 26 -22.67 -3.38 0.86
C LEU A 26 -23.61 -3.98 1.91
N SER A 27 -24.02 -5.25 1.75
CA SER A 27 -24.84 -6.01 2.71
C SER A 27 -24.24 -6.02 4.12
N TYR A 28 -22.92 -5.84 4.24
CA TYR A 28 -22.23 -5.65 5.52
C TYR A 28 -22.83 -4.54 6.40
N LEU A 29 -23.40 -3.49 5.80
CA LEU A 29 -23.97 -2.36 6.54
C LEU A 29 -25.17 -2.78 7.43
N TRP A 30 -25.84 -3.88 7.09
CA TRP A 30 -26.96 -4.44 7.86
C TRP A 30 -26.53 -5.56 8.83
N GLY A 31 -25.22 -5.83 8.99
CA GLY A 31 -24.67 -6.85 9.88
C GLY A 31 -24.09 -8.07 9.17
N ASP A 32 -23.79 -9.12 9.93
CA ASP A 32 -23.18 -10.37 9.43
C ASP A 32 -24.20 -11.22 8.66
N ASN A 33 -24.30 -10.99 7.34
CA ASN A 33 -25.14 -11.76 6.42
C ASN A 33 -24.31 -12.85 5.69
N PRO A 34 -24.84 -14.07 5.45
CA PRO A 34 -24.19 -15.07 4.60
C PRO A 34 -23.76 -14.53 3.22
N VAL A 35 -24.49 -13.58 2.64
CA VAL A 35 -24.14 -12.94 1.37
C VAL A 35 -22.82 -12.17 1.46
N TYR A 36 -22.61 -11.42 2.55
CA TYR A 36 -21.37 -10.71 2.78
C TYR A 36 -20.20 -11.69 2.97
N ARG A 37 -20.38 -12.75 3.77
CA ARG A 37 -19.37 -13.82 3.93
C ARG A 37 -19.00 -14.49 2.61
N ALA A 38 -19.98 -14.77 1.76
CA ALA A 38 -19.73 -15.32 0.42
C ALA A 38 -18.85 -14.36 -0.41
N SER A 39 -19.12 -13.05 -0.36
CA SER A 39 -18.28 -12.06 -1.05
C SER A 39 -16.84 -12.04 -0.55
N GLN A 40 -16.62 -12.21 0.76
CA GLN A 40 -15.28 -12.29 1.35
C GLN A 40 -14.52 -13.54 0.87
N TYR A 41 -15.17 -14.71 0.88
CA TYR A 41 -14.56 -15.94 0.37
C TYR A 41 -14.26 -15.87 -1.13
N LEU A 42 -15.16 -15.26 -1.90
CA LEU A 42 -14.95 -15.03 -3.33
C LEU A 42 -13.76 -14.09 -3.55
N MET A 43 -13.67 -12.99 -2.81
CA MET A 43 -12.55 -12.05 -2.92
C MET A 43 -11.22 -12.71 -2.53
N ALA A 44 -11.19 -13.44 -1.41
CA ALA A 44 -10.01 -14.18 -0.98
C ALA A 44 -9.59 -15.25 -1.99
N GLY A 45 -10.55 -16.02 -2.52
CA GLY A 45 -10.31 -17.03 -3.55
C GLY A 45 -9.82 -16.45 -4.87
N LEU A 46 -10.39 -15.33 -5.32
CA LEU A 46 -9.98 -14.64 -6.54
C LEU A 46 -8.56 -14.08 -6.40
N THR A 47 -8.24 -13.44 -5.26
CA THR A 47 -6.89 -12.95 -4.99
C THR A 47 -5.88 -14.09 -4.95
N ALA A 48 -6.19 -15.18 -4.24
CA ALA A 48 -5.31 -16.35 -4.16
C ALA A 48 -5.12 -17.02 -5.53
N GLY A 49 -6.20 -17.18 -6.30
CA GLY A 49 -6.18 -17.78 -7.63
C GLY A 49 -5.41 -16.93 -8.64
N TYR A 50 -5.61 -15.61 -8.63
CA TYR A 50 -4.86 -14.68 -9.48
C TYR A 50 -3.37 -14.71 -9.14
N ALA A 51 -3.03 -14.68 -7.85
CA ALA A 51 -1.64 -14.81 -7.39
C ALA A 51 -1.02 -16.15 -7.84
N ALA A 52 -1.77 -17.26 -7.76
CA ALA A 52 -1.33 -18.57 -8.23
C ALA A 52 -1.12 -18.59 -9.75
N ALA A 53 -2.02 -17.99 -10.53
CA ALA A 53 -1.88 -17.88 -11.98
C ALA A 53 -0.66 -17.04 -12.39
N LEU A 54 -0.40 -15.92 -11.70
CA LEU A 54 0.80 -15.12 -11.87
C LEU A 54 2.06 -15.92 -11.57
N ALA A 55 2.08 -16.62 -10.43
CA ALA A 55 3.20 -17.48 -10.05
C ALA A 55 3.43 -18.59 -11.08
N TRP A 56 2.38 -19.21 -11.60
CA TRP A 56 2.51 -20.22 -12.64
C TRP A 56 3.10 -19.66 -13.93
N ASN A 57 2.47 -18.61 -14.48
CA ASN A 57 2.84 -18.10 -15.81
C ASN A 57 4.16 -17.34 -15.82
N HIS A 58 4.47 -16.57 -14.78
CA HIS A 58 5.67 -15.72 -14.75
C HIS A 58 6.85 -16.33 -14.01
N VAL A 59 6.62 -17.34 -13.17
CA VAL A 59 7.67 -17.88 -12.30
C VAL A 59 7.92 -19.35 -12.57
N LEU A 60 6.93 -20.23 -12.36
CA LEU A 60 7.13 -21.68 -12.43
C LEU A 60 7.32 -22.17 -13.87
N ALA A 61 6.40 -21.85 -14.78
CA ALA A 61 6.43 -22.32 -16.15
C ALA A 61 7.72 -21.94 -16.92
N PRO A 62 8.20 -20.67 -16.91
CA PRO A 62 9.43 -20.32 -17.62
C PRO A 62 10.67 -20.94 -16.98
N ARG A 63 10.73 -21.02 -15.64
CA ARG A 63 11.89 -21.60 -14.93
C ARG A 63 11.98 -23.10 -15.10
N LEU A 64 10.85 -23.80 -15.13
CA LEU A 64 10.80 -25.24 -15.40
C LEU A 64 11.28 -25.53 -16.83
N ARG A 65 10.85 -24.74 -17.81
CA ARG A 65 11.33 -24.86 -19.21
C ARG A 65 12.83 -24.62 -19.30
N ALA A 66 13.33 -23.54 -18.71
CA ALA A 66 14.76 -23.21 -18.72
C ALA A 66 15.63 -24.31 -18.10
N LEU A 67 15.17 -24.92 -16.99
CA LEU A 67 15.89 -26.01 -16.32
C LEU A 67 15.96 -27.30 -17.15
N ILE A 68 14.94 -27.56 -17.97
CA ILE A 68 14.90 -28.73 -18.86
C ILE A 68 15.78 -28.53 -20.09
N THR A 69 15.83 -27.31 -20.64
CA THR A 69 16.59 -27.02 -21.87
C THR A 69 18.10 -26.93 -21.60
N GLU A 70 18.53 -26.28 -20.52
CA GLU A 70 19.96 -26.02 -20.24
C GLU A 70 20.30 -26.26 -18.75
N PRO A 71 20.43 -27.53 -18.32
CA PRO A 71 20.60 -27.87 -16.90
C PRO A 71 21.90 -27.35 -16.25
N ALA A 72 22.98 -27.18 -17.03
CA ALA A 72 24.30 -26.86 -16.51
C ALA A 72 24.49 -25.37 -16.16
N GLU A 73 23.81 -24.46 -16.86
CA GLU A 73 23.92 -23.01 -16.65
C GLU A 73 22.88 -22.49 -15.64
N PHE A 74 21.75 -23.20 -15.51
CA PHE A 74 20.58 -22.75 -14.75
C PHE A 74 20.37 -23.43 -13.38
N TRP A 75 21.43 -24.00 -12.79
CA TRP A 75 21.37 -24.62 -11.45
C TRP A 75 20.72 -23.77 -10.33
N PRO A 76 20.85 -22.42 -10.29
CA PRO A 76 20.19 -21.60 -9.26
C PRO A 76 18.66 -21.56 -9.40
N TYR A 77 18.14 -21.76 -10.61
CA TYR A 77 16.71 -21.86 -10.85
C TYR A 77 16.12 -23.16 -10.30
N GLY A 78 16.93 -24.23 -10.24
CA GLY A 78 16.57 -25.48 -9.57
C GLY A 78 16.39 -25.30 -8.06
N LEU A 79 17.26 -24.54 -7.39
CA LEU A 79 17.11 -24.20 -5.97
C LEU A 79 15.83 -23.39 -5.70
N MET A 80 15.52 -22.44 -6.58
CA MET A 80 14.31 -21.63 -6.49
C MET A 80 13.04 -22.47 -6.73
N LEU A 81 13.08 -23.43 -7.66
CA LEU A 81 12.00 -24.38 -7.90
C LEU A 81 11.80 -25.33 -6.70
N LEU A 82 12.90 -25.78 -6.08
CA LEU A 82 12.88 -26.57 -4.86
C LEU A 82 12.22 -25.80 -3.70
N LEU A 83 12.56 -24.52 -3.52
CA LEU A 83 11.94 -23.66 -2.51
C LEU A 83 10.44 -23.44 -2.78
N CYS A 84 10.03 -23.29 -4.05
CA CYS A 84 8.61 -23.25 -4.42
C CYS A 84 7.90 -24.58 -4.15
N GLY A 85 8.52 -25.71 -4.48
CA GLY A 85 8.00 -27.05 -4.18
C GLY A 85 7.83 -27.29 -2.68
N LEU A 86 8.80 -26.84 -1.88
CA LEU A 86 8.74 -26.86 -0.41
C LEU A 86 7.61 -26.01 0.17
N LEU A 87 7.30 -24.87 -0.47
CA LEU A 87 6.16 -24.04 -0.09
C LEU A 87 4.83 -24.74 -0.42
N LEU A 88 4.71 -25.40 -1.57
CA LEU A 88 3.53 -26.18 -1.96
C LEU A 88 3.33 -27.41 -1.06
N ALA A 89 4.41 -28.06 -0.64
CA ALA A 89 4.39 -29.21 0.27
C ALA A 89 4.06 -28.85 1.73
N ARG A 90 3.80 -27.56 2.05
CA ARG A 90 3.42 -27.11 3.40
C ARG A 90 2.14 -27.77 3.92
N GLY A 91 1.24 -28.19 3.03
CA GLY A 91 0.03 -28.93 3.40
C GLY A 91 0.31 -30.33 3.97
N TRP A 92 1.54 -30.85 3.84
CA TRP A 92 1.93 -32.16 4.33
C TRP A 92 2.64 -32.06 5.69
N PRO A 93 2.10 -32.70 6.77
CA PRO A 93 2.65 -32.61 8.13
C PRO A 93 4.15 -32.87 8.26
N PRO A 94 4.77 -33.88 7.59
CA PRO A 94 6.19 -34.19 7.82
C PRO A 94 7.15 -33.17 7.19
N LEU A 95 6.72 -32.38 6.20
CA LEU A 95 7.56 -31.40 5.51
C LEU A 95 7.45 -29.97 6.05
N GLN A 96 6.64 -29.75 7.09
CA GLN A 96 6.35 -28.41 7.61
C GLN A 96 7.60 -27.67 8.13
N ARG A 97 8.55 -28.37 8.75
CA ARG A 97 9.80 -27.76 9.23
C ARG A 97 10.65 -27.18 8.09
N LEU A 98 10.67 -27.86 6.95
CA LEU A 98 11.45 -27.46 5.78
C LEU A 98 10.72 -26.39 4.95
N SER A 99 9.39 -26.33 5.02
CA SER A 99 8.57 -25.23 4.47
C SER A 99 8.73 -23.89 5.21
N GLY A 100 9.39 -23.88 6.37
CA GLY A 100 9.71 -22.65 7.10
C GLY A 100 10.73 -21.76 6.39
N LEU A 101 11.64 -22.35 5.60
CA LEU A 101 12.69 -21.60 4.89
C LEU A 101 12.11 -20.64 3.84
N PRO A 102 11.21 -21.08 2.92
CA PRO A 102 10.57 -20.18 1.97
C PRO A 102 9.78 -19.05 2.64
N LEU A 103 9.13 -19.31 3.77
CA LEU A 103 8.39 -18.28 4.52
C LEU A 103 9.32 -17.26 5.17
N ALA A 104 10.40 -17.72 5.81
CA ALA A 104 11.43 -16.85 6.35
C ALA A 104 12.05 -15.97 5.25
N LEU A 105 12.25 -16.53 4.05
CA LEU A 105 12.70 -15.77 2.88
C LEU A 105 11.66 -14.73 2.44
N MET A 106 10.37 -15.09 2.32
CA MET A 106 9.31 -14.15 1.95
C MET A 106 9.16 -13.01 2.97
N LEU A 107 9.19 -13.32 4.27
CA LEU A 107 9.18 -12.31 5.32
C LEU A 107 10.45 -11.45 5.28
N GLY A 108 11.62 -12.05 5.08
CA GLY A 108 12.89 -11.33 4.99
C GLY A 108 12.93 -10.36 3.81
N VAL A 109 12.50 -10.81 2.62
CA VAL A 109 12.36 -9.97 1.43
C VAL A 109 11.31 -8.89 1.65
N GLY A 110 10.16 -9.21 2.26
CA GLY A 110 9.13 -8.24 2.59
C GLY A 110 9.64 -7.15 3.54
N ALA A 111 10.38 -7.53 4.58
CA ALA A 111 11.01 -6.60 5.52
C ALA A 111 12.07 -5.73 4.83
N ALA A 112 12.92 -6.33 3.98
CA ALA A 112 13.94 -5.61 3.21
C ALA A 112 13.31 -4.61 2.23
N LEU A 113 12.21 -4.97 1.56
CA LEU A 113 11.46 -4.06 0.68
C LEU A 113 10.77 -2.95 1.46
N ALA A 114 10.21 -3.22 2.63
CA ALA A 114 9.60 -2.19 3.48
C ALA A 114 10.65 -1.19 3.98
N VAL A 115 11.78 -1.68 4.50
CA VAL A 115 12.89 -0.84 4.98
C VAL A 115 13.53 -0.08 3.83
N GLY A 116 13.88 -0.77 2.73
CA GLY A 116 14.48 -0.14 1.55
C GLY A 116 13.53 0.85 0.87
N GLY A 117 12.24 0.54 0.85
CA GLY A 117 11.17 1.42 0.36
C GLY A 117 11.00 2.66 1.22
N ALA A 118 11.07 2.53 2.55
CA ALA A 118 11.08 3.68 3.44
C ALA A 118 12.34 4.54 3.22
N ILE A 119 13.53 3.93 3.15
CA ILE A 119 14.78 4.67 2.92
C ILE A 119 14.74 5.43 1.59
N ARG A 120 14.37 4.77 0.48
CA ARG A 120 14.35 5.39 -0.85
C ARG A 120 13.15 6.30 -1.07
N GLY A 121 12.01 5.97 -0.49
CA GLY A 121 10.75 6.69 -0.67
C GLY A 121 10.63 7.93 0.22
N THR A 122 11.25 7.93 1.40
CA THR A 122 11.17 9.06 2.34
C THR A 122 12.53 9.63 2.69
N LEU A 123 13.44 8.83 3.25
CA LEU A 123 14.69 9.34 3.84
C LEU A 123 15.61 9.99 2.79
N LEU A 124 15.82 9.36 1.64
CA LEU A 124 16.68 9.88 0.58
C LEU A 124 16.13 11.17 -0.05
N PRO A 125 14.85 11.25 -0.45
CA PRO A 125 14.24 12.50 -0.90
C PRO A 125 14.30 13.61 0.16
N GLN A 126 14.08 13.27 1.44
CA GLN A 126 14.21 14.23 2.54
C GLN A 126 15.65 14.75 2.66
N MET A 127 16.65 13.88 2.63
CA MET A 127 18.07 14.29 2.64
C MET A 127 18.42 15.15 1.42
N GLY A 128 17.90 14.82 0.24
CA GLY A 128 18.08 15.61 -0.97
C GLY A 128 17.49 17.02 -0.84
N ALA A 129 16.29 17.15 -0.27
CA ALA A 129 15.66 18.44 -0.01
C ALA A 129 16.47 19.33 0.96
N MET A 130 17.24 18.73 1.87
CA MET A 130 18.13 19.48 2.78
C MET A 130 19.41 19.99 2.10
N ILE A 131 19.81 19.41 0.97
CA ILE A 131 21.00 19.80 0.20
C ILE A 131 20.68 20.96 -0.78
N VAL A 132 19.40 21.30 -0.96
CA VAL A 132 18.97 22.42 -1.81
C VAL A 132 19.39 23.76 -1.19
N SER A 133 19.94 24.64 -2.04
CA SER A 133 20.41 25.96 -1.62
C SER A 133 19.23 26.84 -1.17
N LEU A 134 19.26 27.32 0.07
CA LEU A 134 18.29 28.32 0.58
C LEU A 134 18.36 29.69 -0.11
N SER A 135 19.19 29.85 -1.14
CA SER A 135 19.34 31.11 -1.87
C SER A 135 18.23 31.27 -2.93
N PRO A 136 17.38 32.31 -2.85
CA PRO A 136 16.37 32.61 -3.86
C PRO A 136 16.98 32.92 -5.24
N ALA A 137 18.27 33.26 -5.29
CA ALA A 137 19.00 33.64 -6.51
C ALA A 137 19.36 32.45 -7.42
N ARG A 138 19.27 31.21 -6.93
CA ARG A 138 19.54 29.98 -7.71
C ARG A 138 18.26 29.30 -8.22
N HIS A 139 17.10 29.80 -7.78
CA HIS A 139 15.78 29.35 -8.21
C HIS A 139 15.22 30.34 -9.24
N ALA A 140 14.32 29.87 -10.11
CA ALA A 140 13.77 30.68 -11.21
C ALA A 140 13.30 32.07 -10.72
N PRO A 141 13.58 33.15 -11.45
CA PRO A 141 13.30 34.51 -10.97
C PRO A 141 11.78 34.71 -10.78
N GLY A 142 11.38 35.10 -9.57
CA GLY A 142 9.99 35.42 -9.23
C GLY A 142 9.52 34.84 -7.88
N ILE A 143 8.21 34.91 -7.65
CA ILE A 143 7.52 34.43 -6.43
C ILE A 143 7.78 32.93 -6.18
N THR A 144 8.03 32.17 -7.24
CA THR A 144 8.35 30.74 -7.19
C THR A 144 9.66 30.43 -6.46
N GLY A 145 10.70 31.27 -6.60
CA GLY A 145 11.99 31.05 -5.94
C GLY A 145 11.96 31.34 -4.44
N LEU A 146 11.17 32.32 -4.01
CA LEU A 146 10.94 32.64 -2.59
C LEU A 146 10.10 31.55 -1.90
N ALA A 147 9.06 31.05 -2.57
CA ALA A 147 8.24 29.95 -2.08
C ALA A 147 9.05 28.66 -1.89
N GLN A 148 9.92 28.32 -2.86
CA GLN A 148 10.79 27.14 -2.78
C GLN A 148 11.85 27.27 -1.68
N ALA A 149 12.41 28.47 -1.45
CA ALA A 149 13.34 28.72 -0.36
C ALA A 149 12.67 28.62 1.02
N LEU A 150 11.45 29.11 1.17
CA LEU A 150 10.65 28.99 2.39
C LEU A 150 10.26 27.53 2.68
N ASP A 151 9.87 26.78 1.64
CA ASP A 151 9.54 25.36 1.75
C ASP A 151 10.76 24.52 2.18
N ALA A 152 11.93 24.75 1.55
CA ALA A 152 13.18 24.10 1.95
C ALA A 152 13.59 24.46 3.39
N GLY A 153 13.44 25.73 3.79
CA GLY A 153 13.70 26.18 5.15
C GLY A 153 12.76 25.55 6.18
N PHE A 154 11.47 25.46 5.86
CA PHE A 154 10.47 24.80 6.69
C PHE A 154 10.78 23.30 6.84
N MET A 155 11.13 22.62 5.75
CA MET A 155 11.47 21.19 5.76
C MET A 155 12.73 20.91 6.61
N LEU A 156 13.74 21.79 6.54
CA LEU A 156 14.94 21.72 7.38
C LEU A 156 14.57 21.90 8.87
N LEU A 157 13.78 22.93 9.20
CA LEU A 157 13.34 23.21 10.57
C LEU A 157 12.54 22.04 11.17
N VAL A 158 11.58 21.50 10.41
CA VAL A 158 10.78 20.33 10.82
C VAL A 158 11.68 19.11 11.05
N THR A 159 12.60 18.82 10.13
CA THR A 159 13.51 17.67 10.27
C THR A 159 14.41 17.83 11.49
N LEU A 160 15.00 19.00 11.71
CA LEU A 160 15.84 19.28 12.87
C LEU A 160 15.06 19.11 14.18
N THR A 161 13.81 19.59 14.20
CA THR A 161 12.91 19.47 15.35
C THR A 161 12.57 18.00 15.64
N VAL A 162 12.23 17.21 14.62
CA VAL A 162 11.90 15.78 14.76
C VAL A 162 13.11 14.97 15.22
N LEU A 163 14.29 15.19 14.62
CA LEU A 163 15.54 14.54 15.05
C LEU A 163 15.87 14.89 16.50
N TRP A 164 15.66 16.13 16.90
CA TRP A 164 15.88 16.57 18.28
C TRP A 164 14.92 15.90 19.27
N VAL A 165 13.64 15.81 18.93
CA VAL A 165 12.62 15.08 19.73
C VAL A 165 12.97 13.60 19.86
N TYR A 166 13.45 12.97 18.79
CA TYR A 166 13.76 11.53 18.79
C TYR A 166 15.06 11.21 19.54
N ARG A 167 16.09 12.06 19.42
CA ARG A 167 17.35 11.97 20.17
C ARG A 167 17.13 12.03 21.69
N TYR A 168 16.12 12.78 22.13
CA TYR A 168 15.71 12.88 23.53
C TYR A 168 14.79 11.75 24.00
N ARG A 169 14.28 10.92 23.10
CA ARG A 169 13.50 9.71 23.43
C ARG A 169 14.34 8.44 23.51
N ALA A 170 15.64 8.50 23.18
CA ALA A 170 16.57 7.47 23.63
C ALA A 170 16.63 7.54 25.17
N PRO A 171 16.36 6.45 25.91
CA PRO A 171 16.38 6.47 27.36
C PRO A 171 17.78 6.85 27.85
N SER A 172 17.97 8.13 28.16
CA SER A 172 19.16 8.58 28.84
C SER A 172 18.96 8.23 30.31
N GLU A 173 19.51 7.08 30.70
CA GLU A 173 19.63 6.65 32.10
C GLU A 173 20.47 7.63 32.95
N GLY A 174 21.06 8.66 32.35
CA GLY A 174 21.72 9.77 33.06
C GLY A 174 20.95 11.08 32.89
N GLY A 175 20.58 11.70 34.02
CA GLY A 175 19.82 12.95 34.08
C GLY A 175 20.41 14.08 33.23
N SER A 176 19.59 14.64 32.35
CA SER A 176 19.99 15.72 31.44
C SER A 176 20.24 17.04 32.20
N PRO A 177 21.24 17.85 31.81
CA PRO A 177 21.54 19.16 32.40
C PRO A 177 20.56 20.29 32.03
N LEU A 178 19.52 20.01 31.24
CA LEU A 178 18.53 21.00 30.80
C LEU A 178 17.38 21.16 31.80
N PRO A 179 16.81 22.38 31.96
CA PRO A 179 15.72 22.61 32.89
C PRO A 179 14.50 21.77 32.51
N ARG A 180 13.94 21.05 33.50
CA ARG A 180 12.78 20.14 33.36
C ARG A 180 11.55 20.78 32.70
N ALA A 181 11.46 22.11 32.64
CA ALA A 181 10.40 22.85 31.96
C ALA A 181 10.54 22.78 30.43
N LEU A 182 11.76 22.91 29.91
CA LEU A 182 12.04 22.87 28.47
C LEU A 182 11.75 21.47 27.90
N VAL A 183 12.24 20.43 28.59
CA VAL A 183 12.02 19.02 28.19
C VAL A 183 10.52 18.68 28.14
N ARG A 184 9.74 19.12 29.14
CA ARG A 184 8.28 18.92 29.16
C ARG A 184 7.56 19.70 28.05
N GLY A 185 8.06 20.87 27.69
CA GLY A 185 7.54 21.67 26.57
C GLY A 185 7.70 20.94 25.24
N ILE A 186 8.92 20.49 24.92
CA ILE A 186 9.16 19.77 23.67
C ILE A 186 8.38 18.44 23.61
N ASP A 187 8.31 17.68 24.69
CA ASP A 187 7.59 16.41 24.69
C ASP A 187 6.07 16.59 24.46
N ARG A 188 5.47 17.68 24.98
CA ARG A 188 4.08 18.05 24.67
C ARG A 188 3.91 18.44 23.21
N THR A 189 4.78 19.29 22.68
CA THR A 189 4.74 19.73 21.27
C THR A 189 4.94 18.55 20.32
N GLY A 190 5.88 17.66 20.62
CA GLY A 190 6.15 16.45 19.84
C GLY A 190 4.95 15.49 19.81
N ARG A 191 4.29 15.27 20.96
CA ARG A 191 3.04 14.48 20.99
C ARG A 191 1.92 15.12 20.17
N LEU A 192 1.74 16.44 20.27
CA LEU A 192 0.73 17.16 19.51
C LEU A 192 0.99 17.03 18.00
N LEU A 193 2.23 17.23 17.56
CA LEU A 193 2.63 17.07 16.16
C LEU A 193 2.41 15.63 15.66
N MET A 194 2.81 14.62 16.43
CA MET A 194 2.54 13.21 16.09
C MET A 194 1.03 12.95 15.95
N LEU A 195 0.22 13.46 16.87
CA LEU A 195 -1.23 13.31 16.84
C LEU A 195 -1.83 13.97 15.59
N VAL A 196 -1.36 15.16 15.22
CA VAL A 196 -1.79 15.86 14.01
C VAL A 196 -1.40 15.08 12.75
N VAL A 197 -0.17 14.56 12.66
CA VAL A 197 0.29 13.77 11.50
C VAL A 197 -0.51 12.48 11.37
N VAL A 198 -0.75 11.76 12.47
CA VAL A 198 -1.57 10.54 12.47
C VAL A 198 -3.04 10.85 12.17
N ALA A 199 -3.59 11.93 12.71
CA ALA A 199 -4.95 12.36 12.40
C ALA A 199 -5.10 12.73 10.93
N ALA A 200 -4.13 13.44 10.35
CA ALA A 200 -4.13 13.79 8.94
C ALA A 200 -4.02 12.56 8.04
N SER A 201 -3.18 11.57 8.38
CA SER A 201 -3.05 10.34 7.59
C SER A 201 -4.31 9.48 7.65
N LEU A 202 -4.93 9.36 8.83
CA LEU A 202 -6.21 8.68 9.01
C LEU A 202 -7.35 9.41 8.30
N ALA A 203 -7.37 10.74 8.32
CA ALA A 203 -8.35 11.54 7.59
C ALA A 203 -8.23 11.32 6.07
N GLY A 204 -7.00 11.25 5.53
CA GLY A 204 -6.78 10.93 4.12
C GLY A 204 -7.28 9.52 3.74
N ALA A 205 -7.03 8.54 4.60
CA ALA A 205 -7.56 7.18 4.41
C ALA A 205 -9.09 7.17 4.47
N ALA A 206 -9.70 7.82 5.48
CA ALA A 206 -11.14 7.94 5.62
C ALA A 206 -11.78 8.62 4.39
N LEU A 207 -11.20 9.71 3.91
CA LEU A 207 -11.66 10.40 2.71
C LEU A 207 -11.63 9.48 1.49
N SER A 208 -10.58 8.67 1.35
CA SER A 208 -10.46 7.68 0.27
C SER A 208 -11.55 6.61 0.37
N TYR A 209 -11.84 6.12 1.57
CA TYR A 209 -12.93 5.17 1.80
C TYR A 209 -14.31 5.78 1.51
N PHE A 210 -14.57 7.01 1.95
CA PHE A 210 -15.84 7.70 1.67
C PHE A 210 -16.00 8.00 0.18
N ALA A 211 -14.94 8.42 -0.50
CA ALA A 211 -14.96 8.64 -1.95
C ALA A 211 -15.24 7.33 -2.71
N ALA A 212 -14.59 6.22 -2.30
CA ALA A 212 -14.85 4.92 -2.87
C ALA A 212 -16.30 4.45 -2.61
N LEU A 213 -16.82 4.62 -1.39
CA LEU A 213 -18.19 4.28 -1.03
C LEU A 213 -19.19 5.07 -1.86
N ARG A 214 -19.01 6.40 -1.94
CA ARG A 214 -19.85 7.27 -2.75
C ARG A 214 -19.88 6.80 -4.20
N GLY A 215 -18.71 6.53 -4.80
CA GLY A 215 -18.65 6.02 -6.17
C GLY A 215 -19.40 4.71 -6.38
N ARG A 216 -19.46 3.84 -5.36
CA ARG A 216 -20.26 2.60 -5.43
C ARG A 216 -21.75 2.85 -5.26
N VAL A 217 -22.15 3.81 -4.42
CA VAL A 217 -23.56 4.22 -4.27
C VAL A 217 -24.07 4.90 -5.53
N ASP A 218 -23.31 5.85 -6.10
CA ASP A 218 -23.65 6.53 -7.36
C ASP A 218 -23.82 5.49 -8.49
N PHE A 219 -22.87 4.55 -8.62
CA PHE A 219 -22.99 3.44 -9.57
C PHE A 219 -24.24 2.57 -9.36
N MET A 220 -24.63 2.28 -8.11
CA MET A 220 -25.86 1.54 -7.81
C MET A 220 -27.11 2.32 -8.25
N LEU A 221 -27.14 3.63 -7.99
CA LEU A 221 -28.25 4.50 -8.35
C LEU A 221 -28.39 4.61 -9.87
N ASP A 222 -27.29 4.76 -10.59
CA ASP A 222 -27.26 4.78 -12.06
C ASP A 222 -27.76 3.46 -12.64
N TRP A 223 -27.32 2.33 -12.07
CA TRP A 223 -27.76 1.00 -12.48
C TRP A 223 -29.27 0.80 -12.24
N LEU A 224 -29.80 1.20 -11.07
CA LEU A 224 -31.24 1.19 -10.77
C LEU A 224 -32.04 2.10 -11.71
N GLY A 225 -31.52 3.30 -11.99
CA GLY A 225 -32.13 4.25 -12.92
C GLY A 225 -32.20 3.70 -14.35
N SER A 226 -31.17 2.97 -14.78
CA SER A 226 -31.14 2.28 -16.07
C SER A 226 -32.19 1.16 -16.18
N LEU A 227 -32.54 0.51 -15.07
CA LEU A 227 -33.56 -0.55 -15.01
C LEU A 227 -34.98 0.00 -14.97
N MET A 228 -35.20 1.11 -14.26
CA MET A 228 -36.52 1.76 -14.12
C MET A 228 -36.86 2.67 -15.31
N GLY A 229 -35.94 2.88 -16.25
CA GLY A 229 -36.15 3.74 -17.42
C GLY A 229 -36.20 5.23 -17.08
N TRP A 230 -35.64 5.64 -15.94
CA TRP A 230 -35.55 7.04 -15.51
C TRP A 230 -34.30 7.77 -16.03
N GLY A 231 -33.33 7.06 -16.61
CA GLY A 231 -32.12 7.64 -17.17
C GLY A 231 -32.23 7.91 -18.67
N GLY A 232 -32.43 9.18 -19.03
CA GLY A 232 -32.07 9.77 -20.32
C GLY A 232 -30.85 10.68 -20.16
#